data_AF-A0A7C8ZT27-F1
#
_entry.id   AF-A0A7C8ZT27-F1
#
_cell.length_a   1.000
_cell.length_b   1.000
_cell.length_c   1.000
_cell.angle_alpha   90.00
_cell.angle_beta   90.00
_cell.angle_gamma   90.00
#
_symmetry.space_group_name_H-M   'P 1'
#
loop_
_entity.id
_entity.type
_entity.pdbx_description
1 polymer ?
#
loop_
_entity_poly.entity_id
_entity_poly.type
_entity_poly.pdbx_seq_one_letter_code
_entity_poly.pdbx_strand_id
1 'polypeptide(L)'
;FLENKAILITGGAGFLAKIFAEKVLRTQPNVKKLYLILLRAPDNYSASIRLQNEVIGKDLFKVLKQKMNTNFECFISEKVTVVPGDITHKDLGIKDSNLEEKLLRDVDVVVNLAATTKFIERYDVSLYLNTFGAKHVLDFAKRCPNLKVLVQVSTAYVSGEKAGLIKEEPYYMGDTLNGRTGLDIEGEKKLIEAKLQELQDEGA
;
A
#
# COMPACT_ATOMS: atom_id res chain seq x y z
N PHE A 1 20.97 -5.59 0.98
CA PHE A 1 20.15 -4.35 0.88
C PHE A 1 19.15 -4.22 2.02
N LEU A 2 18.30 -5.22 2.28
CA LEU A 2 17.23 -5.15 3.30
C LEU A 2 17.68 -5.36 4.76
N GLU A 3 18.95 -5.67 4.98
CA GLU A 3 19.51 -5.85 6.32
C GLU A 3 19.43 -4.55 7.15
N ASN A 4 18.95 -4.68 8.39
CA ASN A 4 18.72 -3.57 9.31
C ASN A 4 17.82 -2.44 8.77
N LYS A 5 16.99 -2.74 7.75
CA LYS A 5 16.05 -1.79 7.16
C LYS A 5 14.65 -1.93 7.75
N ALA A 6 13.96 -0.80 7.93
CA ALA A 6 12.54 -0.80 8.23
C ALA A 6 11.72 -0.63 6.94
N ILE A 7 10.75 -1.51 6.73
CA ILE A 7 9.97 -1.58 5.48
C ILE A 7 8.51 -1.26 5.78
N LEU A 8 7.97 -0.23 5.16
CA LEU A 8 6.54 0.06 5.14
C LEU A 8 5.88 -0.62 3.95
N ILE A 9 4.87 -1.45 4.21
CA ILE A 9 4.10 -2.17 3.19
C ILE A 9 2.65 -1.72 3.29
N THR A 10 2.12 -1.17 2.20
CA THR A 10 0.69 -0.83 2.13
C THR A 10 -0.12 -2.04 1.65
N GLY A 11 -1.42 -2.05 1.97
CA GLY A 11 -2.30 -3.13 1.49
C GLY A 11 -1.98 -4.47 2.14
N GLY A 12 -1.60 -4.47 3.43
CA GLY A 12 -1.06 -5.63 4.13
C GLY A 12 -1.97 -6.88 4.14
N ALA A 13 -3.29 -6.71 4.00
CA ALA A 13 -4.24 -7.82 3.88
C ALA A 13 -4.27 -8.46 2.48
N GLY A 14 -3.77 -7.74 1.47
CA GLY A 14 -3.73 -8.15 0.07
C GLY A 14 -2.85 -9.37 -0.16
N PHE A 15 -3.17 -10.16 -1.20
CA PHE A 15 -2.47 -11.41 -1.49
C PHE A 15 -0.96 -11.23 -1.66
N LEU A 16 -0.54 -10.31 -2.52
CA LEU A 16 0.88 -10.07 -2.81
C LEU A 16 1.63 -9.48 -1.60
N ALA A 17 0.99 -8.61 -0.82
CA ALA A 17 1.59 -8.05 0.40
C ALA A 17 1.93 -9.13 1.43
N LYS A 18 1.04 -10.11 1.61
CA LYS A 18 1.29 -11.24 2.51
C LYS A 18 2.45 -12.10 2.04
N ILE A 19 2.52 -12.41 0.75
CA ILE A 19 3.63 -13.19 0.17
C ILE A 19 4.93 -12.44 0.33
N PHE A 20 4.94 -11.14 0.04
CA PHE A 20 6.11 -10.30 0.20
C PHE A 20 6.59 -10.28 1.65
N ALA A 21 5.68 -10.03 2.61
CA ALA A 21 6.00 -10.02 4.03
C ALA A 21 6.55 -11.38 4.52
N GLU A 22 5.90 -12.49 4.16
CA GLU A 22 6.38 -13.84 4.49
C GLU A 22 7.78 -14.10 3.93
N LYS A 23 7.99 -13.77 2.65
CA LYS A 23 9.26 -14.00 1.97
C LYS A 23 10.39 -13.21 2.62
N VAL A 24 10.15 -11.94 2.96
CA VAL A 24 11.12 -11.10 3.66
C VAL A 24 11.45 -11.69 5.02
N LEU A 25 10.44 -12.00 5.83
CA LEU A 25 10.63 -12.55 7.18
C LEU A 25 11.37 -13.90 7.17
N ARG A 26 11.13 -14.75 6.16
CA ARG A 26 11.76 -16.07 6.05
C ARG A 26 13.18 -16.01 5.51
N THR A 27 13.47 -15.11 4.57
CA THR A 27 14.75 -15.07 3.84
C THR A 27 15.72 -14.02 4.37
N GLN A 28 15.22 -12.99 5.07
CA GLN A 28 16.01 -11.88 5.60
C GLN A 28 15.63 -11.64 7.07
N PRO A 29 16.04 -12.52 8.00
CA PRO A 29 15.71 -12.38 9.42
C PRO A 29 16.31 -11.12 10.08
N ASN A 30 17.40 -10.59 9.51
CA ASN A 30 18.07 -9.36 9.96
C ASN A 30 17.34 -8.08 9.53
N VAL A 31 16.15 -8.17 8.92
CA VAL A 31 15.30 -6.99 8.70
C VAL A 31 14.98 -6.37 10.06
N LYS A 32 15.02 -5.03 10.14
CA LYS A 32 14.79 -4.32 11.40
C LYS A 32 13.32 -4.46 11.80
N LYS A 33 12.42 -4.05 10.90
CA LYS A 33 10.99 -3.99 11.15
C LYS A 33 10.18 -3.97 9.86
N LEU A 34 9.00 -4.60 9.87
CA LEU A 34 7.98 -4.47 8.84
C LEU A 34 6.79 -3.73 9.43
N TYR A 35 6.40 -2.63 8.81
CA TYR A 35 5.18 -1.89 9.10
C TYR A 35 4.12 -2.27 8.07
N LEU A 36 3.03 -2.90 8.51
CA LEU A 36 1.94 -3.30 7.63
C LEU A 36 0.75 -2.37 7.80
N ILE A 37 0.39 -1.64 6.76
CA ILE A 37 -0.82 -0.81 6.78
C ILE A 37 -2.03 -1.70 6.50
N LEU A 38 -2.97 -1.71 7.43
CA LEU A 38 -4.26 -2.36 7.29
C LEU A 38 -5.39 -1.32 7.26
N LEU A 39 -6.01 -1.21 6.08
CA LEU A 39 -7.25 -0.47 5.83
C LEU A 39 -8.38 -1.01 6.70
N ARG A 40 -9.30 -0.18 7.20
CA ARG A 40 -10.51 -0.57 7.99
C ARG A 40 -10.21 -1.20 9.36
N ALA A 41 -9.19 -0.71 10.06
CA ALA A 41 -9.02 -0.97 11.49
C ALA A 41 -9.25 0.35 12.25
N PRO A 42 -10.30 0.46 13.09
CA PRO A 42 -10.58 1.70 13.81
C PRO A 42 -9.51 2.02 14.85
N ASP A 43 -8.83 0.99 15.37
CA ASP A 43 -7.81 1.09 16.41
C ASP A 43 -6.73 -0.01 16.25
N ASN A 44 -5.67 0.11 17.05
CA ASN A 44 -4.55 -0.83 17.06
C ASN A 44 -4.97 -2.26 17.45
N TYR A 45 -6.00 -2.42 18.28
CA TYR A 45 -6.48 -3.72 18.73
C TYR A 45 -7.14 -4.49 17.57
N SER A 46 -8.06 -3.83 16.87
CA SER A 46 -8.72 -4.32 15.66
C SER A 46 -7.70 -4.61 14.56
N ALA A 47 -6.69 -3.75 14.39
CA ALA A 47 -5.62 -3.96 13.44
C ALA A 47 -4.82 -5.22 13.77
N SER A 48 -4.53 -5.46 15.05
CA SER A 48 -3.81 -6.65 15.53
C SER A 48 -4.61 -7.93 15.31
N ILE A 49 -5.92 -7.93 15.60
CA ILE A 49 -6.81 -9.06 15.31
C ILE A 49 -6.80 -9.39 13.81
N ARG A 50 -6.88 -8.37 12.96
CA ARG A 50 -6.88 -8.57 11.51
C ARG A 50 -5.54 -9.05 10.98
N LEU A 51 -4.41 -8.59 11.53
CA LEU A 51 -3.11 -9.18 11.23
C LEU A 51 -3.12 -10.68 11.52
N GLN A 52 -3.62 -11.08 12.69
CA GLN A 52 -3.67 -12.49 13.06
C GLN A 52 -4.59 -13.29 12.14
N ASN A 53 -5.80 -12.80 11.85
CA ASN A 53 -6.78 -13.57 11.07
C ASN A 53 -6.55 -13.55 9.55
N GLU A 54 -6.10 -12.42 9.00
CA GLU A 54 -6.02 -12.19 7.55
C GLU A 54 -4.62 -12.42 6.98
N VAL A 55 -3.59 -12.29 7.81
CA VAL A 55 -2.17 -12.37 7.42
C VAL A 55 -1.51 -13.60 8.03
N ILE A 56 -1.24 -13.58 9.34
CA ILE A 56 -0.36 -14.55 10.03
C ILE A 56 -1.05 -15.92 10.22
N GLY A 57 -2.37 -15.93 10.36
CA GLY A 57 -3.19 -17.12 10.50
C GLY A 57 -3.37 -17.92 9.21
N LYS A 58 -2.94 -17.39 8.06
CA LYS A 58 -3.05 -18.09 6.77
C LYS A 58 -1.96 -19.15 6.61
N ASP A 59 -2.27 -20.20 5.86
CA ASP A 59 -1.34 -21.31 5.57
C ASP A 59 -0.04 -20.87 4.89
N LEU A 60 -0.04 -19.69 4.26
CA LEU A 60 1.16 -19.04 3.72
C LEU A 60 2.31 -18.99 4.75
N PHE A 61 2.00 -18.75 6.03
CA PHE A 61 3.01 -18.64 7.08
C PHE A 61 3.39 -19.99 7.71
N LYS A 62 2.83 -21.12 7.26
CA LYS A 62 3.09 -22.45 7.84
C LYS A 62 4.56 -22.82 7.81
N VAL A 63 5.26 -22.52 6.72
CA VAL A 63 6.71 -22.79 6.59
C VAL A 63 7.51 -21.96 7.60
N LEU A 64 7.17 -20.68 7.75
CA LEU A 64 7.82 -19.80 8.73
C LEU A 64 7.54 -20.26 10.17
N LYS A 65 6.31 -20.69 10.47
CA LYS A 65 5.91 -21.27 11.76
C LYS A 65 6.72 -22.54 12.08
N GLN A 66 6.85 -23.45 11.12
CA GLN A 66 7.65 -24.67 11.29
C GLN A 66 9.15 -24.38 11.48
N LYS A 67 9.68 -23.34 10.85
CA LYS A 67 11.10 -22.97 10.99
C LYS A 67 11.40 -22.32 12.34
N MET A 68 10.47 -21.54 12.89
CA MET A 68 10.66 -20.78 14.14
C MET A 68 10.10 -21.50 15.39
N ASN A 69 9.29 -22.55 15.21
CA ASN A 69 8.65 -23.33 16.28
C ASN A 69 8.02 -22.43 17.36
N THR A 70 8.43 -22.58 18.62
CA THR A 70 7.89 -21.84 19.78
C THR A 70 8.19 -20.34 19.73
N ASN A 71 9.19 -19.90 18.96
CA ASN A 71 9.62 -18.51 18.92
C ASN A 71 8.87 -17.68 17.88
N PHE A 72 7.92 -18.28 17.15
CA PHE A 72 7.22 -17.61 16.06
C PHE A 72 6.47 -16.35 16.50
N GLU A 73 5.65 -16.44 17.55
CA GLU A 73 4.84 -15.29 18.00
C GLU A 73 5.72 -14.15 18.53
N CYS A 74 6.79 -14.48 19.28
CA CYS A 74 7.78 -13.50 19.74
C CYS A 74 8.48 -12.83 18.56
N PHE A 75 8.92 -13.61 17.57
CA PHE A 75 9.56 -13.10 16.37
C PHE A 75 8.64 -12.17 15.56
N ILE A 76 7.37 -12.57 15.36
CA ILE A 76 6.40 -11.75 14.63
C ILE A 76 6.10 -10.45 15.38
N SER A 77 5.89 -10.50 16.70
CA SER A 77 5.62 -9.29 17.49
C SER A 77 6.81 -8.32 17.55
N GLU A 78 8.04 -8.83 17.51
CA GLU A 78 9.25 -8.03 17.42
C GLU A 78 9.38 -7.36 16.04
N LYS A 79 9.25 -8.17 14.98
CA LYS A 79 9.55 -7.78 13.60
C LYS A 79 8.41 -7.10 12.87
N VAL A 80 7.15 -7.38 13.21
CA VAL A 80 5.97 -6.88 12.50
C VAL A 80 5.21 -5.91 13.39
N THR A 81 4.88 -4.74 12.86
CA THR A 81 3.98 -3.78 13.50
C THR A 81 2.87 -3.41 12.55
N VAL A 82 1.65 -3.54 13.04
CA VAL A 82 0.47 -3.16 12.27
C VAL A 82 0.23 -1.67 12.46
N VAL A 83 -0.12 -1.01 11.36
CA VAL A 83 -0.49 0.40 11.35
C VAL A 83 -1.93 0.49 10.84
N PRO A 84 -2.89 0.94 11.67
CA PRO A 84 -4.21 1.29 11.17
C PRO A 84 -4.07 2.51 10.26
N GLY A 85 -4.49 2.40 9.01
CA GLY A 85 -4.34 3.47 8.04
C GLY A 85 -5.06 3.20 6.73
N ASP A 86 -5.30 4.25 5.97
CA ASP A 86 -5.97 4.25 4.69
C ASP A 86 -5.21 5.19 3.74
N ILE A 87 -4.68 4.62 2.65
CA ILE A 87 -3.89 5.38 1.68
C ILE A 87 -4.72 6.40 0.90
N THR A 88 -6.06 6.27 0.88
CA THR A 88 -6.93 7.26 0.22
C THR A 88 -6.93 8.61 0.94
N HIS A 89 -6.43 8.66 2.17
CA HIS A 89 -6.26 9.89 2.94
C HIS A 89 -4.80 10.36 2.97
N LYS A 90 -4.63 11.65 3.23
CA LYS A 90 -3.31 12.24 3.51
C LYS A 90 -2.66 11.52 4.69
N ASP A 91 -1.34 11.49 4.69
CA ASP A 91 -0.53 10.87 5.75
C ASP A 91 -0.94 9.41 6.02
N LEU A 92 -1.44 8.75 4.96
CA LEU A 92 -1.89 7.36 4.96
C LEU A 92 -3.02 7.08 5.97
N GLY A 93 -3.78 8.11 6.33
CA GLY A 93 -4.90 7.99 7.28
C GLY A 93 -4.48 7.60 8.69
N ILE A 94 -3.21 7.80 9.05
CA ILE A 94 -2.67 7.50 10.38
C ILE A 94 -3.14 8.59 11.33
N LYS A 95 -3.99 8.22 12.29
CA LYS A 95 -4.56 9.18 13.26
C LYS A 95 -3.66 9.49 14.44
N ASP A 96 -2.74 8.57 14.77
CA ASP A 96 -1.81 8.73 15.89
C ASP A 96 -0.55 9.45 15.41
N SER A 97 -0.39 10.69 15.85
CA SER A 97 0.75 11.54 15.48
C SER A 97 2.10 10.97 15.94
N ASN A 98 2.13 10.30 17.10
CA ASN A 98 3.37 9.69 17.60
C ASN A 98 3.78 8.50 16.72
N LEU A 99 2.79 7.74 16.25
CA LEU A 99 3.03 6.64 15.31
C LEU A 99 3.48 7.14 13.95
N GLU A 100 2.84 8.20 13.42
CA GLU A 100 3.24 8.84 12.16
C GLU A 100 4.70 9.32 12.23
N GLU A 101 5.06 10.08 13.25
CA GLU A 101 6.42 10.59 13.44
C GLU A 101 7.45 9.46 13.55
N LYS A 102 7.10 8.38 14.26
CA LYS A 102 7.96 7.21 14.39
C LYS A 102 8.19 6.56 13.02
N LEU A 103 7.14 6.39 12.22
CA LEU A 103 7.25 5.81 10.89
C LEU A 103 8.10 6.68 9.97
N LEU A 104 7.90 8.00 9.99
CA LEU A 104 8.69 8.94 9.20
C LEU A 104 10.18 8.78 9.50
N ARG A 105 10.56 8.72 10.79
CA ARG A 105 11.97 8.58 11.19
C ARG A 105 12.56 7.20 10.89
N ASP A 106 11.77 6.14 11.01
CA ASP A 106 12.28 4.76 11.00
C ASP A 106 12.28 4.11 9.61
N VAL A 107 11.36 4.50 8.72
CA VAL A 107 11.17 3.84 7.41
C VAL A 107 12.32 4.12 6.44
N ASP A 108 12.94 3.04 5.97
CA ASP A 108 13.97 3.06 4.92
C ASP A 108 13.41 2.66 3.55
N VAL A 109 12.38 1.81 3.52
CA VAL A 109 11.84 1.23 2.28
C VAL A 109 10.32 1.33 2.32
N VAL A 110 9.72 1.84 1.25
CA VAL A 110 8.26 1.84 1.09
C VAL A 110 7.90 0.94 -0.08
N VAL A 111 6.97 0.01 0.13
CA VAL A 111 6.44 -0.90 -0.89
C VAL A 111 4.93 -0.69 -0.98
N ASN A 112 4.48 0.01 -2.02
CA ASN A 112 3.07 0.24 -2.26
C ASN A 112 2.46 -0.96 -3.01
N LEU A 113 1.64 -1.73 -2.31
CA LEU A 113 0.87 -2.86 -2.82
C LEU A 113 -0.64 -2.65 -2.69
N ALA A 114 -1.07 -1.56 -2.06
CA ALA A 114 -2.46 -1.18 -1.94
C ALA A 114 -3.00 -0.67 -3.27
N ALA A 115 -3.97 -1.40 -3.81
CA ALA A 115 -4.77 -1.03 -4.96
C ALA A 115 -6.09 -1.80 -4.92
N THR A 116 -7.11 -1.28 -5.58
CA THR A 116 -8.23 -2.11 -6.04
C THR A 116 -7.85 -2.72 -7.38
N THR A 117 -7.94 -4.06 -7.46
CA THR A 117 -7.68 -4.82 -8.68
C THR A 117 -8.97 -5.24 -9.38
N LYS A 118 -10.12 -4.77 -8.90
CA LYS A 118 -11.41 -5.02 -9.55
C LYS A 118 -11.52 -4.12 -10.78
N PHE A 119 -11.66 -4.75 -11.95
CA PHE A 119 -11.84 -4.04 -13.21
C PHE A 119 -13.20 -3.34 -13.32
N ILE A 120 -14.21 -3.86 -12.60
CA ILE A 120 -15.53 -3.25 -12.48
C ILE A 120 -15.65 -2.77 -11.03
N GLU A 121 -15.23 -1.53 -10.78
CA GLU A 121 -15.34 -0.87 -9.49
C GLU A 121 -15.87 0.54 -9.71
N ARG A 122 -16.48 1.14 -8.68
CA ARG A 122 -16.90 2.52 -8.76
C ARG A 122 -15.70 3.42 -9.10
N TYR A 123 -15.90 4.33 -10.03
CA TYR A 123 -14.82 5.16 -10.56
C TYR A 123 -14.16 6.01 -9.46
N ASP A 124 -14.95 6.58 -8.56
CA ASP A 124 -14.47 7.34 -7.40
C ASP A 124 -13.52 6.52 -6.53
N VAL A 125 -13.93 5.30 -6.14
CA VAL A 125 -13.09 4.40 -5.34
C VAL A 125 -11.78 4.08 -6.04
N SER A 126 -11.84 3.80 -7.34
CA SER A 126 -10.64 3.50 -8.13
C SER A 126 -9.69 4.69 -8.25
N LEU A 127 -10.21 5.91 -8.43
CA LEU A 127 -9.41 7.12 -8.55
C LEU A 127 -8.75 7.46 -7.20
N TYR A 128 -9.51 7.45 -6.10
CA TYR A 128 -8.97 7.75 -4.77
C TYR A 128 -7.95 6.71 -4.32
N LEU A 129 -8.17 5.43 -4.60
CA LEU A 129 -7.27 4.37 -4.14
C LEU A 129 -6.05 4.21 -5.04
N ASN A 130 -6.23 4.04 -6.35
CA ASN A 130 -5.14 3.68 -7.26
C ASN A 130 -4.36 4.90 -7.74
N THR A 131 -4.97 6.08 -7.82
CA THR A 131 -4.31 7.32 -8.28
C THR A 131 -3.87 8.17 -7.10
N PHE A 132 -4.82 8.69 -6.32
CA PHE A 132 -4.49 9.56 -5.19
C PHE A 132 -3.81 8.79 -4.05
N GLY A 133 -4.16 7.53 -3.83
CA GLY A 133 -3.51 6.71 -2.82
C GLY A 133 -2.03 6.47 -3.11
N ALA A 134 -1.67 6.22 -4.38
CA ALA A 134 -0.27 6.16 -4.80
C ALA A 134 0.44 7.52 -4.60
N LYS A 135 -0.23 8.63 -4.91
CA LYS A 135 0.28 9.98 -4.65
C LYS A 135 0.53 10.23 -3.16
N HIS A 136 -0.42 9.87 -2.28
CA HIS A 136 -0.26 10.04 -0.83
C HIS A 136 0.90 9.19 -0.28
N VAL A 137 1.08 7.97 -0.79
CA VAL A 137 2.24 7.14 -0.44
C VAL A 137 3.55 7.78 -0.89
N LEU A 138 3.60 8.35 -2.09
CA LEU A 138 4.77 9.09 -2.57
C LEU A 138 5.05 10.33 -1.70
N ASP A 139 4.02 11.11 -1.36
CA ASP A 139 4.15 12.31 -0.54
C ASP A 139 4.62 11.97 0.88
N PHE A 140 4.12 10.88 1.46
CA PHE A 140 4.61 10.34 2.73
C PHE A 140 6.08 9.90 2.61
N ALA A 141 6.43 9.15 1.57
CA ALA A 141 7.78 8.65 1.36
C ALA A 141 8.80 9.79 1.23
N LYS A 142 8.44 10.90 0.54
CA LYS A 142 9.29 12.09 0.44
C LYS A 142 9.61 12.74 1.79
N ARG A 143 8.74 12.58 2.79
CA ARG A 143 8.93 13.10 4.15
C ARG A 143 9.81 12.18 5.01
N CYS A 144 10.10 10.95 4.59
CA CYS A 144 10.97 10.02 5.30
C CYS A 144 12.46 10.38 5.07
N PRO A 145 13.20 10.91 6.06
CA PRO A 145 14.60 11.34 5.87
C PRO A 145 15.55 10.18 5.53
N ASN A 146 15.21 8.95 5.92
CA ASN A 146 16.05 7.78 5.74
C ASN A 146 15.69 6.94 4.51
N LEU A 147 14.70 7.37 3.70
CA LEU A 147 14.20 6.60 2.57
C LEU A 147 15.33 6.26 1.59
N LYS A 148 15.43 4.98 1.25
CA LYS A 148 16.35 4.43 0.27
C LYS A 148 15.65 4.05 -1.04
N VAL A 149 14.42 3.53 -0.95
CA VAL A 149 13.65 3.16 -2.13
C VAL A 149 12.15 3.19 -1.86
N LEU A 150 11.39 3.67 -2.85
CA LEU A 150 9.96 3.51 -2.98
C LEU A 150 9.69 2.56 -4.14
N VAL A 151 8.95 1.49 -3.89
CA VAL A 151 8.51 0.52 -4.89
C VAL A 151 7.00 0.65 -5.06
N GLN A 152 6.56 1.15 -6.21
CA GLN A 152 5.16 1.11 -6.61
C GLN A 152 4.91 -0.15 -7.43
N VAL A 153 4.01 -1.02 -6.97
CA VAL A 153 3.54 -2.12 -7.81
C VAL A 153 2.41 -1.61 -8.69
N SER A 154 2.57 -1.80 -9.99
CA SER A 154 1.59 -1.45 -11.02
C SER A 154 1.11 -2.70 -11.75
N THR A 155 0.43 -2.52 -12.87
CA THR A 155 -0.17 -3.56 -13.68
C THR A 155 0.24 -3.40 -15.14
N ALA A 156 0.44 -4.50 -15.87
CA ALA A 156 0.75 -4.43 -17.32
C ALA A 156 -0.39 -3.79 -18.14
N TYR A 157 -1.60 -3.77 -17.58
CA TYR A 157 -2.78 -3.11 -18.15
C TYR A 157 -2.63 -1.59 -18.32
N VAL A 158 -1.62 -0.96 -17.70
CA VAL A 158 -1.28 0.44 -18.00
C VAL A 158 -0.89 0.67 -19.47
N SER A 159 -0.65 -0.39 -20.24
CA SER A 159 -0.35 -0.28 -21.67
C SER A 159 -1.62 -0.17 -22.54
N GLY A 160 -2.81 -0.24 -21.95
CA GLY A 160 -4.09 -0.16 -22.64
C GLY A 160 -4.29 -1.29 -23.65
N GLU A 161 -4.76 -0.94 -24.85
CA GLU A 161 -5.06 -1.88 -25.94
C GLU A 161 -3.89 -2.03 -26.94
N LYS A 162 -2.69 -1.56 -26.59
CA LYS A 162 -1.52 -1.67 -27.47
C LYS A 162 -1.20 -3.14 -27.75
N ALA A 163 -1.06 -3.48 -29.04
CA ALA A 163 -0.68 -4.81 -29.49
C ALA A 163 0.81 -4.91 -29.84
N GLY A 164 1.36 -6.12 -29.79
CA GLY A 164 2.76 -6.40 -30.14
C GLY A 164 3.72 -6.34 -28.95
N LEU A 165 5.00 -6.10 -29.24
CA LEU A 165 6.05 -6.01 -28.21
C LEU A 165 5.97 -4.66 -27.50
N ILE A 166 5.64 -4.68 -26.21
CA ILE A 166 5.59 -3.49 -25.35
C ILE A 166 6.87 -3.45 -24.53
N LYS A 167 7.67 -2.38 -24.70
CA LYS A 167 8.91 -2.16 -23.96
C LYS A 167 8.67 -1.35 -22.70
N GLU A 168 9.51 -1.55 -21.69
CA GLU A 168 9.54 -0.76 -20.45
C GLU A 168 10.23 0.60 -20.70
N GLU A 169 9.59 1.43 -21.52
CA GLU A 169 10.03 2.80 -21.78
C GLU A 169 9.38 3.77 -20.79
N PRO A 170 10.09 4.82 -20.34
CA PRO A 170 9.54 5.78 -19.39
C PRO A 170 8.40 6.58 -20.01
N TYR A 171 7.35 6.82 -19.22
CA TYR A 171 6.30 7.80 -19.55
C TYR A 171 6.74 9.20 -19.10
N TYR A 172 6.43 10.21 -19.90
CA TYR A 172 6.64 11.61 -19.57
C TYR A 172 5.35 12.24 -19.02
N MET A 173 5.51 13.26 -18.18
CA MET A 173 4.35 13.99 -17.65
C MET A 173 3.52 14.58 -18.79
N GLY A 174 2.23 14.24 -18.82
CA GLY A 174 1.30 14.66 -19.87
C GLY A 174 1.06 13.60 -20.95
N ASP A 175 1.83 12.51 -20.97
CA ASP A 175 1.59 11.39 -21.88
C ASP A 175 0.27 10.70 -21.52
N THR A 176 -0.54 10.40 -22.54
CA THR A 176 -1.74 9.57 -22.39
C THR A 176 -1.76 8.48 -23.45
N LEU A 177 -2.35 7.34 -23.11
CA LEU A 177 -2.40 6.17 -24.00
C LEU A 177 -3.20 6.44 -25.29
N ASN A 178 -4.19 7.34 -25.21
CA ASN A 178 -5.11 7.61 -26.31
C ASN A 178 -4.77 8.91 -27.06
N GLY A 179 -3.59 9.49 -26.82
CA GLY A 179 -3.13 10.72 -27.47
C GLY A 179 -3.90 11.98 -27.07
N ARG A 180 -4.75 11.91 -26.03
CA ARG A 180 -5.40 13.10 -25.45
C ARG A 180 -4.35 13.94 -24.73
N THR A 181 -4.25 15.20 -25.07
CA THR A 181 -3.42 16.16 -24.34
C THR A 181 -4.13 16.64 -23.09
N GLY A 182 -3.41 16.84 -21.98
CA GLY A 182 -3.94 17.49 -20.79
C GLY A 182 -4.66 16.54 -19.83
N LEU A 183 -3.94 15.54 -19.32
CA LEU A 183 -4.42 14.75 -18.18
C LEU A 183 -4.47 15.64 -16.92
N ASP A 184 -5.67 16.12 -16.58
CA ASP A 184 -5.92 16.95 -15.39
C ASP A 184 -6.56 16.12 -14.28
N ILE A 185 -5.70 15.52 -13.44
CA ILE A 185 -6.12 14.66 -12.32
C ILE A 185 -6.93 15.45 -11.29
N GLU A 186 -6.63 16.74 -11.10
CA GLU A 186 -7.36 17.59 -10.15
C GLU A 186 -8.74 17.99 -10.70
N GLY A 187 -8.83 18.21 -12.01
CA GLY A 187 -10.10 18.38 -12.73
C GLY A 187 -11.00 17.15 -12.61
N GLU A 188 -10.46 15.95 -12.87
CA GLU A 188 -11.18 14.67 -12.71
C GLU A 188 -11.69 14.48 -11.28
N LYS A 189 -10.87 14.81 -10.28
CA LYS A 189 -11.27 14.75 -8.88
C LYS A 189 -12.46 15.67 -8.57
N LYS A 190 -12.41 16.94 -9.01
CA LYS A 190 -13.51 17.89 -8.81
C LYS A 190 -14.81 17.40 -9.46
N LEU A 191 -14.72 16.81 -10.65
CA LEU A 191 -15.86 16.26 -11.36
C LEU A 191 -16.50 15.11 -10.57
N ILE A 192 -15.69 14.19 -10.05
CA ILE A 192 -16.17 13.09 -9.22
C ILE A 192 -16.82 13.61 -7.93
N GLU A 193 -16.18 14.55 -7.24
CA GLU A 193 -16.71 15.11 -5.99
C GLU A 193 -18.06 15.81 -6.23
N ALA A 194 -18.18 16.59 -7.30
CA ALA A 194 -19.45 17.21 -7.69
C ALA A 194 -20.53 16.16 -8.00
N LYS A 195 -20.18 15.09 -8.75
CA LYS A 195 -21.15 14.05 -9.11
C LYS A 195 -21.57 13.20 -7.92
N LEU A 196 -20.66 12.92 -6.98
CA LEU A 196 -20.99 12.24 -5.74
C LEU A 196 -21.95 13.07 -4.89
N GLN A 197 -21.74 14.38 -4.80
CA GLN A 197 -22.65 15.26 -4.07
C GLN A 197 -24.04 15.27 -4.71
N GLU A 198 -24.13 15.41 -6.04
CA GLU A 198 -25.40 15.36 -6.77
C GLU A 198 -26.16 14.05 -6.51
N LEU A 199 -25.47 12.90 -6.56
CA LEU A 199 -26.08 11.60 -6.28
C LEU A 199 -26.56 11.45 -4.83
N GLN A 200 -25.81 12.00 -3.87
CA GLN A 200 -26.22 12.03 -2.46
C GLN A 200 -27.46 12.91 -2.26
N ASP A 201 -27.54 14.04 -2.96
CA ASP A 201 -28.70 14.93 -2.93
C ASP A 201 -29.95 14.27 -3.56
N GLU A 202 -29.74 13.38 -4.54
CA GLU A 202 -30.78 12.52 -5.15
C GLU A 202 -31.17 11.29 -4.31
N GLY A 203 -30.49 11.04 -3.18
CA GLY A 203 -30.81 9.98 -2.23
C GLY A 203 -30.17 8.61 -2.51
N ALA A 204 -29.05 8.57 -3.24
CA ALA A 204 -28.26 7.36 -3.49
C ALA A 204 -27.43 6.88 -2.28
#